data_AF-A0A1S6QJE0-F1
#
_entry.id   AF-A0A1S6QJE0-F1
#
_cell.length_a   1.000
_cell.length_b   1.000
_cell.length_c   1.000
_cell.angle_alpha   90.00
_cell.angle_beta   90.00
_cell.angle_gamma   90.00
#
_symmetry.space_group_name_H-M   'P 1'
#
loop_
_entity.id
_entity.type
_entity.pdbx_description
1 polymer ?
#
loop_
_entity_poly.entity_id
_entity_poly.type
_entity_poly.pdbx_seq_one_letter_code
_entity_poly.pdbx_strand_id
1 'polypeptide(L)'
;MKGNYLFINSNPLANMVLSYGITGADFLNGIDDIPDNVLLLDNNVESANGFNSHSKFNLINGSGDVRRYILREPNRVKKFVDFESEDSLNSLNPFEIAELLYLAHMHTPMGRPYSSKLVNRYIYLSKGDGLMRTYYRKFSEFNHILEIAIKRKLREIHNSRRVFLRPLAIKDLEKSMLIDLVSKGGDGLFIDFEGLVEKHKTYPIPLRILNNPDGSSVVLKTSQVKENTRQVGTLTYNLKTSEWHLQWIDDEDLL
;
A
#
# COMPACT_ATOMS: atom_id res chain seq x y z
N MET A 1 -12.94 -5.10 9.88
CA MET A 1 -11.88 -5.44 8.90
C MET A 1 -11.82 -6.95 8.80
N LYS A 2 -11.88 -7.51 7.59
CA LYS A 2 -11.74 -8.97 7.40
C LYS A 2 -10.23 -9.29 7.30
N GLY A 3 -9.65 -9.85 8.37
CA GLY A 3 -8.25 -10.30 8.43
C GLY A 3 -7.27 -9.37 9.17
N ASN A 4 -6.46 -9.95 10.06
CA ASN A 4 -5.33 -9.28 10.74
C ASN A 4 -4.01 -9.60 10.02
N TYR A 5 -3.88 -9.19 8.76
CA TYR A 5 -2.66 -9.38 7.97
C TYR A 5 -2.38 -8.15 7.10
N LEU A 6 -1.15 -8.06 6.60
CA LEU A 6 -0.78 -7.23 5.46
C LEU A 6 -0.50 -8.15 4.28
N PHE A 7 -0.95 -7.78 3.09
CA PHE A 7 -0.58 -8.47 1.85
C PHE A 7 0.15 -7.49 0.95
N ILE A 8 1.20 -7.96 0.30
CA ILE A 8 1.91 -7.24 -0.76
C ILE A 8 2.15 -8.16 -1.94
N ASN A 9 1.81 -7.68 -3.13
CA ASN A 9 2.28 -8.22 -4.40
C ASN A 9 2.99 -7.10 -5.17
N SER A 10 4.31 -7.19 -5.23
CA SER A 10 5.19 -6.18 -5.79
C SER A 10 5.55 -6.53 -7.24
N ASN A 11 5.48 -5.53 -8.11
CA ASN A 11 5.97 -5.62 -9.48
C ASN A 11 6.93 -4.44 -9.73
N PRO A 12 8.24 -4.61 -9.46
CA PRO A 12 9.23 -3.57 -9.68
C PRO A 12 9.37 -3.14 -11.14
N LEU A 13 9.11 -4.05 -12.11
CA LEU A 13 9.17 -3.71 -13.54
C LEU A 13 8.07 -2.73 -13.95
N ALA A 14 6.88 -2.89 -13.38
CA ALA A 14 5.75 -1.99 -13.57
C ALA A 14 5.74 -0.82 -12.57
N ASN A 15 6.71 -0.75 -11.64
CA ASN A 15 6.71 0.15 -10.48
C ASN A 15 5.37 0.14 -9.74
N MET A 16 4.79 -1.04 -9.54
CA MET A 16 3.43 -1.22 -9.05
C MET A 16 3.42 -2.13 -7.81
N VAL A 17 2.58 -1.79 -6.84
CA VAL A 17 2.29 -2.65 -5.70
C VAL A 17 0.79 -2.81 -5.54
N LEU A 18 0.34 -4.05 -5.53
CA LEU A 18 -0.98 -4.43 -5.03
C LEU A 18 -0.84 -4.77 -3.54
N SER A 19 -1.62 -4.14 -2.69
CA SER A 19 -1.51 -4.31 -1.24
C SER A 19 -2.87 -4.42 -0.54
N TYR A 20 -2.91 -5.14 0.56
CA TYR A 20 -4.06 -5.20 1.47
C TYR A 20 -3.65 -4.83 2.89
N GLY A 21 -4.52 -4.11 3.59
CA GLY A 21 -4.30 -3.74 4.99
C GLY A 21 -3.37 -2.53 5.19
N ILE A 22 -2.78 -2.02 4.11
CA ILE A 22 -2.14 -0.69 4.03
C ILE A 22 -3.25 0.36 3.86
N THR A 23 -3.16 1.44 4.62
CA THR A 23 -4.16 2.51 4.67
C THR A 23 -3.67 3.78 3.98
N GLY A 24 -4.58 4.70 3.65
CA GLY A 24 -4.22 6.02 3.15
C GLY A 24 -3.33 6.82 4.12
N ALA A 25 -3.44 6.56 5.43
CA ALA A 25 -2.56 7.16 6.42
C ALA A 25 -1.14 6.57 6.36
N ASP A 26 -0.99 5.26 6.10
CA ASP A 26 0.34 4.66 5.91
C ASP A 26 1.00 5.21 4.63
N PHE A 27 0.21 5.32 3.54
CA PHE A 27 0.67 5.92 2.29
C PHE A 27 1.17 7.36 2.51
N LEU A 28 0.34 8.24 3.09
CA LEU A 28 0.68 9.65 3.29
C LEU A 28 1.88 9.89 4.20
N ASN A 29 2.09 9.03 5.19
CA ASN A 29 3.23 9.15 6.10
C ASN A 29 4.49 8.47 5.55
N GLY A 30 4.35 7.63 4.51
CA GLY A 30 5.45 6.86 3.94
C GLY A 30 6.03 7.41 2.64
N ILE A 31 5.33 8.33 1.97
CA ILE A 31 5.81 9.01 0.77
C ILE A 31 6.74 10.20 1.12
N ASP A 32 7.66 10.53 0.21
CA ASP A 32 8.64 11.61 0.41
C ASP A 32 7.94 12.98 0.53
N ASP A 33 6.99 13.27 -0.36
CA ASP A 33 6.15 14.47 -0.27
C ASP A 33 4.70 14.19 -0.68
N ILE A 34 3.78 14.84 0.00
CA ILE A 34 2.36 14.85 -0.38
C ILE A 34 2.21 15.68 -1.66
N PRO A 35 1.58 15.15 -2.73
CA PRO A 35 1.37 15.93 -3.95
C PRO A 35 0.53 17.18 -3.68
N ASP A 36 0.90 18.28 -4.35
CA ASP A 36 0.09 19.49 -4.29
C ASP A 36 -1.17 19.38 -5.13
N ASN A 37 -1.12 18.68 -6.26
CA ASN A 37 -2.27 18.57 -7.15
C ASN A 37 -2.52 17.13 -7.54
N VAL A 38 -3.78 16.70 -7.46
CA VAL A 38 -4.23 15.40 -7.95
C VAL A 38 -5.48 15.54 -8.80
N LEU A 39 -5.53 14.79 -9.90
CA LEU A 39 -6.73 14.65 -10.73
C LEU A 39 -7.50 13.41 -10.25
N LEU A 40 -8.82 13.53 -10.16
CA LEU A 40 -9.71 12.49 -9.65
C LEU A 40 -10.22 11.62 -10.80
N LEU A 41 -9.78 10.36 -10.81
CA LEU A 41 -10.20 9.35 -11.77
C LEU A 41 -11.60 8.76 -11.46
N ASP A 42 -12.09 8.94 -10.24
CA ASP A 42 -13.41 8.46 -9.78
C ASP A 42 -14.53 9.50 -9.98
N ASN A 43 -14.21 10.66 -10.58
CA ASN A 43 -15.13 11.77 -10.80
C ASN A 43 -15.87 12.23 -9.52
N ASN A 44 -15.21 12.17 -8.36
CA ASN A 44 -15.79 12.56 -7.07
C ASN A 44 -15.92 14.09 -6.94
N VAL A 45 -17.01 14.63 -7.48
CA VAL A 45 -17.34 16.07 -7.47
C VAL A 45 -17.43 16.63 -6.04
N GLU A 46 -17.95 15.86 -5.09
CA GLU A 46 -18.13 16.30 -3.69
C GLU A 46 -16.82 16.61 -2.97
N SER A 47 -15.73 15.94 -3.37
CA SER A 47 -14.41 16.11 -2.77
C SER A 47 -13.52 17.05 -3.55
N ALA A 48 -13.94 17.47 -4.75
CA ALA A 48 -13.16 18.30 -5.64
C ALA A 48 -13.18 19.76 -5.19
N ASN A 49 -12.03 20.44 -5.31
CA ASN A 49 -11.92 21.90 -5.13
C ASN A 49 -11.47 22.60 -6.43
N GLY A 50 -11.38 21.86 -7.54
CA GLY A 50 -11.07 22.38 -8.86
C GLY A 50 -11.63 21.48 -9.97
N PHE A 51 -11.61 21.99 -11.19
CA PHE A 51 -12.05 21.29 -12.39
C PHE A 51 -11.26 21.79 -13.59
N ASN A 52 -10.66 20.89 -14.37
CA ASN A 52 -9.95 21.27 -15.57
C ASN A 52 -10.88 21.24 -16.79
N SER A 53 -11.04 22.40 -17.45
CA SER A 53 -12.00 22.56 -18.54
C SER A 53 -11.63 21.80 -19.82
N HIS A 54 -10.34 21.51 -20.04
CA HIS A 54 -9.86 20.78 -21.22
C HIS A 54 -10.03 19.27 -21.06
N SER A 55 -9.42 18.70 -20.03
CA SER A 55 -9.44 17.25 -19.74
C SER A 55 -10.76 16.76 -19.12
N LYS A 56 -11.58 17.68 -18.60
CA LYS A 56 -12.86 17.41 -17.91
C LYS A 56 -12.74 16.61 -16.61
N PHE A 57 -11.55 16.51 -16.03
CA PHE A 57 -11.36 15.89 -14.71
C PHE A 57 -11.60 16.89 -13.57
N ASN A 58 -12.20 16.37 -12.50
CA ASN A 58 -12.20 17.03 -11.20
C ASN A 58 -10.81 16.98 -10.57
N LEU A 59 -10.47 18.02 -9.83
CA LEU A 59 -9.15 18.21 -9.23
C LEU A 59 -9.26 18.41 -7.72
N ILE A 60 -8.17 18.07 -7.04
CA ILE A 60 -7.89 18.54 -5.69
C ILE A 60 -6.51 19.21 -5.73
N ASN A 61 -6.50 20.52 -5.49
CA ASN A 61 -5.32 21.36 -5.45
C ASN A 61 -5.01 21.75 -4.00
N GLY A 62 -3.72 21.85 -3.67
CA GLY A 62 -3.19 22.06 -2.33
C GLY A 62 -2.93 20.74 -1.59
N SER A 63 -1.68 20.50 -1.20
CA SER A 63 -1.26 19.29 -0.46
C SER A 63 -2.03 19.06 0.85
N GLY A 64 -2.48 20.13 1.52
CA GLY A 64 -3.36 20.04 2.70
C GLY A 64 -4.73 19.41 2.39
N ASP A 65 -5.31 19.74 1.24
CA ASP A 65 -6.60 19.18 0.80
C ASP A 65 -6.43 17.78 0.21
N VAL A 66 -5.33 17.50 -0.49
CA VAL A 66 -4.95 16.15 -0.92
C VAL A 66 -4.83 15.22 0.30
N ARG A 67 -4.12 15.66 1.35
CA ARG A 67 -4.03 14.94 2.63
C ARG A 67 -5.42 14.68 3.22
N ARG A 68 -6.28 15.71 3.26
CA ARG A 68 -7.64 15.59 3.82
C ARG A 68 -8.49 14.59 3.04
N TYR A 69 -8.44 14.64 1.70
CA TYR A 69 -9.13 13.71 0.82
C TYR A 69 -8.70 12.27 1.05
N ILE A 70 -7.40 12.00 1.14
CA ILE A 70 -6.89 10.64 1.35
C ILE A 70 -7.30 10.10 2.72
N LEU A 71 -7.37 10.93 3.78
CA LEU A 71 -7.73 10.50 5.14
C LEU A 71 -9.25 10.40 5.39
N ARG A 72 -10.07 11.24 4.77
CA ARG A 72 -11.53 11.28 4.98
C ARG A 72 -12.20 10.04 4.39
N GLU A 73 -13.19 9.44 5.07
CA GLU A 73 -13.93 8.26 4.55
C GLU A 73 -12.98 7.15 4.05
N PRO A 74 -12.21 6.49 4.94
CA PRO A 74 -11.14 5.56 4.54
C PRO A 74 -11.63 4.34 3.74
N ASN A 75 -12.91 3.99 3.85
CA ASN A 75 -13.53 2.88 3.10
C ASN A 75 -14.14 3.33 1.76
N ARG A 76 -14.12 4.64 1.43
CA ARG A 76 -14.55 5.12 0.12
C ARG A 76 -13.49 4.76 -0.92
N VAL A 77 -13.95 4.32 -2.09
CA VAL A 77 -13.10 4.16 -3.27
C VAL A 77 -12.47 5.51 -3.59
N LYS A 78 -11.16 5.53 -3.77
CA LYS A 78 -10.39 6.72 -4.16
C LYS A 78 -9.46 6.35 -5.29
N LYS A 79 -9.55 7.12 -6.37
CA LYS A 79 -8.70 6.92 -7.54
C LYS A 79 -8.16 8.26 -7.98
N PHE A 80 -6.84 8.43 -7.97
CA PHE A 80 -6.22 9.67 -8.41
C PHE A 80 -4.85 9.45 -9.04
N VAL A 81 -4.44 10.45 -9.82
CA VAL A 81 -3.08 10.62 -10.36
C VAL A 81 -2.61 12.00 -9.94
N ASP A 82 -1.38 12.13 -9.43
CA ASP A 82 -0.81 13.45 -9.18
C ASP A 82 -0.34 14.11 -10.47
N PHE A 83 -0.24 15.44 -10.46
CA PHE A 83 0.28 16.18 -11.60
C PHE A 83 1.02 17.45 -11.15
N GLU A 84 1.95 17.93 -11.98
CA GLU A 84 2.80 19.07 -11.65
C GLU A 84 2.07 20.41 -11.74
N SER A 85 1.36 20.68 -12.84
CA SER A 85 0.71 21.97 -13.09
C SER A 85 -0.57 21.86 -13.91
N GLU A 86 -1.44 22.88 -13.85
CA GLU A 86 -2.64 22.92 -14.68
C GLU A 86 -2.32 22.97 -16.18
N ASP A 87 -1.22 23.61 -16.57
CA ASP A 87 -0.72 23.61 -17.95
C ASP A 87 -0.42 22.19 -18.44
N SER A 88 0.06 21.32 -17.55
CA SER A 88 0.29 19.90 -17.85
C SER A 88 -1.00 19.21 -18.28
N LEU A 89 -2.13 19.51 -17.60
CA LEU A 89 -3.45 18.98 -17.95
C LEU A 89 -3.98 19.57 -19.25
N ASN A 90 -3.83 20.87 -19.46
CA ASN A 90 -4.27 21.56 -20.68
C ASN A 90 -3.50 21.10 -21.92
N SER A 91 -2.29 20.57 -21.74
CA SER A 91 -1.47 20.04 -22.83
C SER A 91 -1.80 18.59 -23.22
N LEU A 92 -2.66 17.89 -22.47
CA LEU A 92 -3.03 16.50 -22.77
C LEU A 92 -3.74 16.41 -24.12
N ASN A 93 -3.36 15.43 -24.94
CA ASN A 93 -4.08 15.13 -26.17
C ASN A 93 -5.26 14.17 -25.90
N PRO A 94 -6.17 13.97 -26.87
CA PRO A 94 -7.31 13.07 -26.69
C PRO A 94 -6.93 11.62 -26.34
N PHE A 95 -5.81 11.11 -26.83
CA PHE A 95 -5.33 9.76 -26.50
C PHE A 95 -4.87 9.66 -25.04
N GLU A 96 -4.13 10.65 -24.54
CA GLU A 96 -3.68 10.67 -23.13
C GLU A 96 -4.87 10.82 -22.17
N ILE A 97 -5.89 11.59 -22.54
CA ILE A 97 -7.16 11.64 -21.79
C ILE A 97 -7.83 10.26 -21.81
N ALA A 98 -7.86 9.58 -22.95
CA ALA A 98 -8.41 8.23 -23.05
C ALA A 98 -7.63 7.20 -22.22
N GLU A 99 -6.31 7.32 -22.13
CA GLU A 99 -5.47 6.47 -21.25
C GLU A 99 -5.83 6.66 -19.78
N LEU A 100 -6.08 7.89 -19.32
CA LEU A 100 -6.54 8.17 -17.95
C LEU A 100 -7.93 7.58 -17.68
N LEU A 101 -8.86 7.70 -18.63
CA LEU A 101 -10.19 7.09 -18.54
C LEU A 101 -10.13 5.56 -18.51
N TYR A 102 -9.26 4.97 -19.33
CA TYR A 102 -9.00 3.54 -19.31
C TYR A 102 -8.39 3.10 -17.98
N LEU A 103 -7.40 3.83 -17.45
CA LEU A 103 -6.81 3.57 -16.14
C LEU A 103 -7.87 3.61 -15.04
N ALA A 104 -8.78 4.59 -15.07
CA ALA A 104 -9.87 4.71 -14.12
C ALA A 104 -10.81 3.48 -14.14
N HIS A 105 -11.10 2.97 -15.33
CA HIS A 105 -12.02 1.86 -15.55
C HIS A 105 -11.37 0.49 -15.30
N MET A 106 -10.23 0.23 -15.95
CA MET A 106 -9.54 -1.06 -15.95
C MET A 106 -8.56 -1.22 -14.77
N HIS A 107 -8.29 -0.15 -14.03
CA HIS A 107 -7.33 -0.09 -12.92
C HIS A 107 -5.89 -0.45 -13.32
N THR A 108 -5.59 -0.46 -14.62
CA THR A 108 -4.27 -0.76 -15.18
C THR A 108 -3.99 0.25 -16.29
N PRO A 109 -2.75 0.76 -16.42
CA PRO A 109 -2.40 1.63 -17.53
C PRO A 109 -2.41 0.84 -18.85
N MET A 110 -2.72 1.51 -19.97
CA MET A 110 -2.57 0.93 -21.31
C MET A 110 -1.10 0.71 -21.68
N GLY A 111 -0.22 1.58 -21.19
CA GLY A 111 1.22 1.53 -21.38
C GLY A 111 1.96 1.77 -20.07
N ARG A 112 2.88 2.73 -20.07
CA ARG A 112 3.61 3.10 -18.85
C ARG A 112 2.68 3.89 -17.90
N PRO A 113 2.78 3.67 -16.58
CA PRO A 113 2.00 4.42 -15.59
C PRO A 113 2.45 5.88 -15.41
N TYR A 114 3.49 6.33 -16.12
CA TYR A 114 4.07 7.66 -15.95
C TYR A 114 3.96 8.48 -17.22
N SER A 115 3.22 9.58 -17.12
CA SER A 115 3.10 10.58 -18.17
C SER A 115 4.28 11.56 -18.08
N SER A 116 4.87 11.89 -19.23
CA SER A 116 5.86 12.95 -19.35
C SER A 116 5.24 14.34 -19.26
N LYS A 117 3.95 14.49 -19.54
CA LYS A 117 3.23 15.76 -19.40
C LYS A 117 2.79 16.00 -17.97
N LEU A 118 2.15 15.01 -17.33
CA LEU A 118 1.71 15.17 -15.94
C LEU A 118 2.86 15.20 -14.94
N VAL A 119 4.00 14.58 -15.30
CA VAL A 119 5.14 14.38 -14.40
C VAL A 119 4.73 13.66 -13.09
N ASN A 120 3.69 12.82 -13.19
CA ASN A 120 3.08 12.16 -12.03
C ASN A 120 4.08 11.26 -11.31
N ARG A 121 4.14 11.33 -9.98
CA ARG A 121 4.93 10.44 -9.12
C ARG A 121 4.11 9.25 -8.63
N TYR A 122 2.80 9.41 -8.48
CA TYR A 122 1.90 8.43 -7.89
C TYR A 122 0.65 8.21 -8.73
N ILE A 123 0.23 6.96 -8.83
CA ILE A 123 -1.14 6.60 -9.17
C ILE A 123 -1.68 5.80 -8.00
N TYR A 124 -2.79 6.24 -7.43
CA TYR A 124 -3.42 5.62 -6.27
C TYR A 124 -4.80 5.10 -6.65
N LEU A 125 -5.04 3.79 -6.55
CA LEU A 125 -6.30 3.15 -6.88
C LEU A 125 -6.76 2.24 -5.72
N SER A 126 -7.57 2.76 -4.81
CA SER A 126 -8.20 1.93 -3.77
C SER A 126 -9.51 1.32 -4.26
N LYS A 127 -9.89 0.18 -3.68
CA LYS A 127 -11.19 -0.48 -3.92
C LYS A 127 -12.20 -0.33 -2.78
N GLY A 128 -11.83 0.38 -1.71
CA GLY A 128 -12.70 0.62 -0.54
C GLY A 128 -12.85 -0.55 0.43
N ASP A 129 -12.40 -1.75 0.05
CA ASP A 129 -12.38 -2.97 0.87
C ASP A 129 -11.05 -3.22 1.59
N GLY A 130 -10.12 -2.27 1.49
CA GLY A 130 -8.75 -2.38 2.00
C GLY A 130 -7.73 -2.85 0.95
N LEU A 131 -8.17 -3.25 -0.26
CA LEU A 131 -7.28 -3.51 -1.39
C LEU A 131 -6.91 -2.20 -2.08
N MET A 132 -5.63 -2.04 -2.37
CA MET A 132 -5.08 -0.87 -3.01
C MET A 132 -4.04 -1.27 -4.05
N ARG A 133 -4.17 -0.73 -5.26
CA ARG A 133 -3.15 -0.79 -6.30
C ARG A 133 -2.52 0.59 -6.42
N THR A 134 -1.20 0.65 -6.27
CA THR A 134 -0.46 1.91 -6.24
C THR A 134 0.73 1.81 -7.16
N TYR A 135 1.02 2.88 -7.90
CA TYR A 135 2.21 3.00 -8.74
C TYR A 135 3.09 4.10 -8.16
N TYR A 136 4.41 3.85 -8.11
CA TYR A 136 5.41 4.74 -7.50
C TYR A 136 6.53 5.04 -8.50
N ARG A 137 6.68 6.28 -8.95
CA ARG A 137 7.77 6.65 -9.88
C ARG A 137 9.13 6.25 -9.31
N LYS A 138 9.31 6.40 -7.99
CA LYS A 138 10.42 5.87 -7.21
C LYS A 138 9.94 4.68 -6.38
N PHE A 139 10.09 3.47 -6.93
CA PHE A 139 9.57 2.24 -6.30
C PHE A 139 10.02 2.03 -4.84
N SER A 140 11.22 2.49 -4.48
CA SER A 140 11.77 2.37 -3.12
C SER A 140 10.98 3.10 -2.04
N GLU A 141 10.13 4.07 -2.38
CA GLU A 141 9.26 4.76 -1.40
C GLU A 141 8.30 3.79 -0.72
N PHE A 142 7.93 2.70 -1.40
CA PHE A 142 7.07 1.67 -0.81
C PHE A 142 7.69 1.02 0.44
N ASN A 143 9.03 0.99 0.56
CA ASN A 143 9.69 0.43 1.74
C ASN A 143 9.27 1.13 3.03
N HIS A 144 9.18 2.47 3.01
CA HIS A 144 8.80 3.23 4.20
C HIS A 144 7.30 3.11 4.49
N ILE A 145 6.46 3.08 3.45
CA ILE A 145 5.02 2.79 3.59
C ILE A 145 4.80 1.43 4.27
N LEU A 146 5.54 0.40 3.84
CA LEU A 146 5.45 -0.94 4.41
C LEU A 146 5.88 -0.97 5.88
N GLU A 147 6.99 -0.30 6.23
CA GLU A 147 7.44 -0.16 7.61
C GLU A 147 6.36 0.44 8.51
N ILE A 148 5.76 1.56 8.09
CA ILE A 148 4.71 2.24 8.86
C ILE A 148 3.53 1.30 9.08
N ALA A 149 3.10 0.58 8.03
CA ALA A 149 2.00 -0.37 8.11
C ALA A 149 2.30 -1.53 9.06
N ILE A 150 3.51 -2.11 9.02
CA ILE A 150 3.95 -3.19 9.92
C ILE A 150 3.92 -2.71 11.38
N LYS A 151 4.53 -1.54 11.66
CA LYS A 151 4.59 -0.96 12.99
C LYS A 151 3.19 -0.64 13.50
N ARG A 152 2.32 -0.10 12.65
CA ARG A 152 0.92 0.19 13.00
C ARG A 152 0.18 -1.09 13.38
N LYS A 153 0.24 -2.14 12.57
CA LYS A 153 -0.43 -3.43 12.84
C LYS A 153 0.06 -4.08 14.14
N LEU A 154 1.37 -4.09 14.37
CA LEU A 154 1.93 -4.62 15.61
C LEU A 154 1.45 -3.82 16.83
N ARG A 155 1.41 -2.48 16.73
CA ARG A 155 0.92 -1.60 17.79
C ARG A 155 -0.56 -1.82 18.10
N GLU A 156 -1.40 -1.94 17.08
CA GLU A 156 -2.83 -2.25 17.22
C GLU A 156 -3.04 -3.56 18.01
N ILE A 157 -2.26 -4.60 17.69
CA ILE A 157 -2.34 -5.90 18.37
C ILE A 157 -1.80 -5.85 19.79
N HIS A 158 -0.70 -5.13 20.03
CA HIS A 158 -0.17 -4.96 21.38
C HIS A 158 -1.16 -4.22 22.28
N ASN A 159 -1.71 -3.11 21.79
CA ASN A 159 -2.57 -2.22 22.57
C ASN A 159 -3.96 -2.80 22.80
N SER A 160 -4.53 -3.53 21.82
CA SER A 160 -5.85 -4.17 21.98
C SER A 160 -5.90 -5.14 23.16
N ARG A 161 -4.75 -5.69 23.57
CA ARG A 161 -4.63 -6.58 24.74
C ARG A 161 -4.24 -5.86 26.02
N ARG A 162 -3.88 -4.56 25.95
CA ARG A 162 -3.30 -3.78 27.05
C ARG A 162 -3.81 -2.34 27.03
N VAL A 163 -5.14 -2.20 27.07
CA VAL A 163 -5.87 -0.92 26.90
C VAL A 163 -5.43 0.21 27.84
N PHE A 164 -4.84 -0.12 29.00
CA PHE A 164 -4.41 0.86 30.01
C PHE A 164 -2.90 1.17 30.00
N LEU A 165 -2.12 0.61 29.09
CA LEU A 165 -0.69 0.90 28.98
C LEU A 165 -0.39 1.96 27.92
N ARG A 166 0.74 2.66 28.10
CA ARG A 166 1.26 3.56 27.07
C ARG A 166 1.44 2.79 25.75
N PRO A 167 1.10 3.40 24.59
CA PRO A 167 1.31 2.77 23.30
C PRO A 167 2.75 2.30 23.11
N LEU A 168 2.93 1.10 22.56
CA LEU A 168 4.26 0.57 22.27
C LEU A 168 5.00 1.48 21.28
N ALA A 169 6.14 2.02 21.72
CA ALA A 169 7.12 2.65 20.85
C ALA A 169 7.89 1.55 20.11
N ILE A 170 7.64 1.43 18.82
CA ILE A 170 8.24 0.41 17.95
C ILE A 170 9.35 1.09 17.16
N LYS A 171 10.56 0.52 17.20
CA LYS A 171 11.69 0.99 16.41
C LYS A 171 11.53 0.68 14.93
N ASP A 172 12.29 1.40 14.11
CA ASP A 172 12.31 1.24 12.66
C ASP A 172 12.95 -0.09 12.28
N LEU A 173 12.51 -0.64 11.16
CA LEU A 173 13.12 -1.83 10.57
C LEU A 173 14.38 -1.41 9.82
N GLU A 174 15.37 -2.29 9.77
CA GLU A 174 16.52 -2.05 8.89
C GLU A 174 16.08 -2.05 7.42
N LYS A 175 16.68 -1.15 6.64
CA LYS A 175 16.36 -1.00 5.21
C LYS A 175 16.53 -2.30 4.43
N SER A 176 17.52 -3.12 4.77
CA SER A 176 17.76 -4.45 4.19
C SER A 176 16.54 -5.36 4.36
N MET A 177 15.97 -5.43 5.57
CA MET A 177 14.78 -6.26 5.84
C MET A 177 13.58 -5.81 5.01
N LEU A 178 13.38 -4.50 4.85
CA LEU A 178 12.30 -3.95 4.02
C LEU A 178 12.49 -4.30 2.55
N ILE A 179 13.72 -4.19 2.03
CA ILE A 179 14.04 -4.60 0.66
C ILE A 179 13.76 -6.09 0.46
N ASP A 180 14.16 -6.94 1.39
CA ASP A 180 13.93 -8.39 1.32
C ASP A 180 12.43 -8.73 1.32
N LEU A 181 11.66 -8.11 2.21
CA LEU A 181 10.20 -8.27 2.26
C LEU A 181 9.53 -7.83 0.95
N VAL A 182 9.91 -6.67 0.43
CA VAL A 182 9.37 -6.16 -0.85
C VAL A 182 9.79 -7.02 -2.02
N SER A 183 11.01 -7.56 -2.03
CA SER A 183 11.48 -8.49 -3.07
C SER A 183 10.70 -9.80 -3.05
N LYS A 184 10.49 -10.39 -1.85
CA LYS A 184 9.65 -11.59 -1.68
C LYS A 184 8.16 -11.34 -1.95
N GLY A 185 7.74 -10.07 -1.93
CA GLY A 185 6.41 -9.65 -2.36
C GLY A 185 6.05 -10.04 -3.79
N GLY A 186 7.00 -10.32 -4.69
CA GLY A 186 6.69 -10.73 -6.07
C GLY A 186 5.79 -11.97 -6.15
N ASP A 187 5.94 -12.89 -5.18
CA ASP A 187 5.18 -14.13 -5.09
C ASP A 187 3.85 -13.98 -4.30
N GLY A 188 3.51 -12.75 -3.88
CA GLY A 188 2.37 -12.49 -3.01
C GLY A 188 2.66 -12.84 -1.55
N LEU A 189 3.28 -11.91 -0.84
CA LEU A 189 3.69 -12.07 0.55
C LEU A 189 2.58 -11.59 1.52
N PHE A 190 2.27 -12.44 2.49
CA PHE A 190 1.43 -12.14 3.63
C PHE A 190 2.32 -11.98 4.87
N ILE A 191 2.15 -10.85 5.56
CA ILE A 191 2.65 -10.64 6.91
C ILE A 191 1.46 -10.90 7.84
N ASP A 192 1.43 -12.10 8.42
CA ASP A 192 0.27 -12.64 9.12
C ASP A 192 0.34 -12.27 10.60
N PHE A 193 -0.56 -11.41 11.06
CA PHE A 193 -0.68 -11.08 12.47
C PHE A 193 -1.87 -11.78 13.14
N GLU A 194 -2.56 -12.68 12.45
CA GLU A 194 -3.72 -13.39 12.97
C GLU A 194 -3.33 -14.32 14.12
N GLY A 195 -3.93 -14.09 15.28
CA GLY A 195 -3.61 -14.87 16.48
C GLY A 195 -2.19 -14.63 17.01
N LEU A 196 -1.49 -13.57 16.59
CA LEU A 196 -0.15 -13.23 17.08
C LEU A 196 -0.14 -13.10 18.61
N VAL A 197 0.73 -13.82 19.32
CA VAL A 197 0.87 -13.75 20.79
C VAL A 197 2.30 -13.41 21.18
N GLU A 198 2.44 -12.59 22.23
CA GLU A 198 3.75 -12.33 22.85
C GLU A 198 4.29 -13.64 23.44
N LYS A 199 5.47 -14.07 22.97
CA LYS A 199 6.20 -15.23 23.51
C LYS A 199 7.56 -14.77 23.99
N HIS A 200 7.87 -14.99 25.27
CA HIS A 200 9.17 -14.61 25.85
C HIS A 200 9.62 -13.16 25.54
N LYS A 201 8.69 -12.19 25.62
CA LYS A 201 8.92 -10.78 25.27
C LYS A 201 9.26 -10.55 23.79
N THR A 202 8.83 -11.44 22.91
CA THR A 202 8.98 -11.30 21.45
C THR A 202 7.62 -11.46 20.77
N TYR A 203 7.49 -10.85 19.60
CA TYR A 203 6.37 -11.05 18.68
C TYR A 203 6.89 -11.71 17.40
N PRO A 204 6.81 -13.04 17.27
CA PRO A 204 7.16 -13.74 16.05
C PRO A 204 5.99 -13.68 15.06
N ILE A 205 6.13 -12.86 14.02
CA ILE A 205 5.11 -12.62 13.00
C ILE A 205 5.40 -13.53 11.79
N PRO A 206 4.54 -14.54 11.50
CA PRO A 206 4.74 -15.40 10.36
C PRO A 206 4.71 -14.64 9.03
N LEU A 207 5.66 -14.98 8.15
CA LEU A 207 5.70 -14.55 6.76
C LEU A 207 5.25 -15.71 5.88
N ARG A 208 4.26 -15.48 5.02
CA ARG A 208 3.63 -16.55 4.23
C ARG A 208 3.51 -16.15 2.76
N ILE A 209 3.72 -17.10 1.85
CA ILE A 209 3.57 -16.88 0.40
C ILE A 209 2.41 -17.73 -0.12
N LEU A 210 1.72 -17.26 -1.15
CA LEU A 210 0.65 -18.00 -1.82
C LEU A 210 1.13 -19.36 -2.33
N ASN A 211 0.30 -20.40 -2.13
CA ASN A 211 0.56 -21.71 -2.74
C ASN A 211 0.33 -21.68 -4.25
N ASN A 212 -0.59 -20.82 -4.71
CA ASN A 212 -0.88 -20.57 -6.12
C ASN A 212 -0.82 -19.06 -6.39
N PRO A 213 0.03 -18.58 -7.30
CA PRO A 213 0.14 -17.15 -7.64
C PRO A 213 -1.20 -16.48 -7.99
N ASP A 214 -2.12 -17.19 -8.64
CA ASP A 214 -3.44 -16.68 -9.02
C ASP A 214 -4.46 -16.69 -7.86
N GLY A 215 -4.10 -17.31 -6.73
CA GLY A 215 -4.95 -17.52 -5.57
C GLY A 215 -5.16 -16.27 -4.69
N SER A 216 -4.45 -15.17 -4.94
CA SER A 216 -4.54 -13.95 -4.12
C SER A 216 -5.98 -13.44 -3.97
N SER A 217 -6.76 -13.49 -5.05
CA SER A 217 -8.16 -13.05 -5.06
C SER A 217 -9.06 -13.89 -4.15
N VAL A 218 -8.77 -15.19 -4.00
CA VAL A 218 -9.50 -16.11 -3.11
C VAL A 218 -9.19 -15.75 -1.67
N VAL A 219 -7.90 -15.65 -1.32
CA VAL A 219 -7.45 -15.34 0.05
C VAL A 219 -8.00 -14.00 0.53
N LEU A 220 -7.97 -12.97 -0.31
CA LEU A 220 -8.46 -11.64 0.05
C LEU A 220 -9.98 -11.61 0.26
N LYS A 221 -10.74 -12.48 -0.43
CA LYS A 221 -12.20 -12.58 -0.26
C LYS A 221 -12.61 -13.44 0.93
N THR A 222 -11.93 -14.57 1.15
CA THR A 222 -12.29 -15.54 2.19
C THR A 222 -11.59 -15.28 3.51
N SER A 223 -10.50 -14.49 3.51
CA SER A 223 -9.59 -14.32 4.65
C SER A 223 -8.95 -15.61 5.16
N GLN A 224 -9.01 -16.71 4.38
CA GLN A 224 -8.39 -18.00 4.72
C GLN A 224 -6.91 -17.99 4.35
N VAL A 225 -6.12 -17.13 5.01
CA VAL A 225 -4.69 -16.98 4.73
C VAL A 225 -3.96 -18.31 4.93
N LYS A 226 -4.13 -18.95 6.08
CA LYS A 226 -3.37 -20.15 6.47
C LYS A 226 -3.59 -21.34 5.54
N GLU A 227 -4.80 -21.54 5.03
CA GLU A 227 -5.16 -22.67 4.16
C GLU A 227 -4.57 -22.54 2.75
N ASN A 228 -4.32 -21.31 2.29
CA ASN A 228 -3.94 -21.02 0.91
C ASN A 228 -2.49 -20.52 0.77
N THR A 229 -1.74 -20.50 1.86
CA THR A 229 -0.36 -20.01 1.90
C THR A 229 0.53 -20.95 2.69
N ARG A 230 1.81 -20.98 2.37
CA ARG A 230 2.86 -21.67 3.14
C ARG A 230 3.68 -20.65 3.91
N GLN A 231 4.14 -21.01 5.10
CA GLN A 231 5.07 -20.16 5.84
C GLN A 231 6.46 -20.26 5.21
N VAL A 232 7.12 -19.11 5.04
CA VAL A 232 8.44 -19.01 4.41
C VAL A 232 9.44 -18.26 5.27
N GLY A 233 9.01 -17.72 6.40
CA GLY A 233 9.86 -16.96 7.29
C GLY A 233 9.12 -16.45 8.51
N THR A 234 9.85 -15.72 9.34
CA THR A 234 9.34 -15.06 10.53
C THR A 234 10.00 -13.69 10.68
N LEU A 235 9.19 -12.65 10.83
CA LEU A 235 9.63 -11.33 11.24
C LEU A 235 9.38 -11.18 12.75
N THR A 236 10.43 -11.02 13.53
CA THR A 236 10.33 -10.99 15.00
C THR A 236 10.65 -9.61 15.55
N TYR A 237 9.77 -9.07 16.38
CA TYR A 237 10.08 -7.88 17.20
C TYR A 237 10.41 -8.27 18.63
N ASN A 238 11.57 -7.86 19.16
CA ASN A 238 11.98 -8.09 20.53
C ASN A 238 11.65 -6.89 21.42
N LEU A 239 10.76 -7.07 22.40
CA LEU A 239 10.34 -6.00 23.32
C LEU A 239 11.42 -5.58 24.32
N LYS A 240 12.44 -6.42 24.57
CA LYS A 240 13.54 -6.10 25.48
C LYS A 240 14.60 -5.25 24.79
N THR A 241 15.03 -5.66 23.60
CA THR A 241 16.09 -4.95 22.85
C THR A 241 15.53 -3.86 21.94
N SER A 242 14.22 -3.87 21.65
CA SER A 242 13.57 -3.00 20.67
C SER A 242 14.15 -3.17 19.25
N GLU A 243 14.50 -4.40 18.90
CA GLU A 243 15.10 -4.74 17.61
C GLU A 243 14.17 -5.65 16.81
N TRP A 244 14.31 -5.55 15.49
CA TRP A 244 13.70 -6.45 14.53
C TRP A 244 14.70 -7.53 14.12
N HIS A 245 14.21 -8.74 13.88
CA HIS A 245 14.97 -9.83 13.30
C HIS A 245 14.14 -10.50 12.21
N LEU A 246 14.73 -10.68 11.03
CA LEU A 246 14.12 -11.35 9.89
C LEU A 246 14.82 -12.69 9.67
N GLN A 247 14.07 -13.78 9.71
CA GLN A 247 14.56 -15.12 9.42
C GLN A 247 13.70 -15.74 8.32
N TRP A 248 14.32 -16.13 7.21
CA TRP A 248 13.69 -16.95 6.18
C TRP A 248 13.86 -18.44 6.52
N ILE A 249 12.90 -19.26 6.10
CA ILE A 249 13.01 -20.73 6.15
C ILE A 249 13.68 -21.13 4.84
N ASP A 250 14.79 -21.86 4.93
CA ASP A 250 15.52 -22.31 3.75
C ASP A 250 14.65 -23.25 2.90
N ASP A 251 14.77 -23.17 1.57
CA ASP A 251 13.95 -23.96 0.64
C ASP A 251 14.18 -25.48 0.77
N GLU A 252 15.30 -25.92 1.39
CA GLU A 252 15.58 -27.34 1.68
C GLU A 252 14.71 -27.90 2.83
N ASP A 253 14.23 -27.05 3.75
CA ASP A 253 13.39 -27.44 4.89
C ASP A 253 11.88 -27.48 4.54
N LEU A 254 11.53 -27.22 3.28
CA LEU A 254 10.16 -27.11 2.77
C LEU A 254 9.74 -28.29 1.86
N LEU A 255 10.58 -29.32 1.75
CA LEU A 255 10.34 -30.61 1.08
C LEU A 255 9.99 -31.71 2.10
#